data_AF-A0A9P3CSX3-F1
#
_entry.id   AF-A0A9P3CSX3-F1
#
_cell.length_a   1.000
_cell.length_b   1.000
_cell.length_c   1.000
_cell.angle_alpha   90.00
_cell.angle_beta   90.00
_cell.angle_gamma   90.00
#
_symmetry.space_group_name_H-M   'P 1'
#
loop_
_entity.id
_entity.type
_entity.pdbx_description
1 polymer ?
#
loop_
_entity_poly.entity_id
_entity_poly.type
_entity_poly.pdbx_seq_one_letter_code
_entity_poly.pdbx_strand_id
1 'polypeptide(L)'
;MPPLIEEPPPRRLDNLAIELQLQILSNLPPRQLLLTCRLISRHFRDVIDLEENHGSLVGGSISASLDRLNAFIKRHCEFPLESEDGGPDAFLDAIFDFIRVRKLGPRWENELDLFTQFWLHRLDGQQRRQYIIDAYTNEFVTMCEHSVDESALEPSGWFYDKFEEKVCIMYLRTKILMQSYERPLVEHAPRCEIMERRCPILGAEQPVRTRVDEMRDLHRCLGVPGFDAISPYTYCVSAIWPLAKLMPDKRELRALKGIERAVVLEEVYIY
;
A
#
# COMPACT_ATOMS: atom_id res chain seq x y z
N MET A 1 39.01 12.25 -57.24
CA MET A 1 37.81 11.84 -56.49
C MET A 1 38.15 11.85 -55.01
N PRO A 2 37.41 12.56 -54.15
CA PRO A 2 37.60 12.43 -52.72
C PRO A 2 37.25 10.99 -52.28
N PRO A 3 37.98 10.41 -51.31
CA PRO A 3 37.68 9.07 -50.81
C PRO A 3 36.28 9.05 -50.17
N LEU A 4 35.55 7.96 -50.40
CA LEU A 4 34.29 7.66 -49.71
C LEU A 4 34.56 7.69 -48.20
N ILE A 5 33.93 8.64 -47.51
CA ILE A 5 33.88 8.65 -46.06
C ILE A 5 33.02 7.45 -45.67
N GLU A 6 33.65 6.36 -45.25
CA GLU A 6 32.93 5.21 -44.69
C GLU A 6 32.22 5.70 -43.42
N GLU A 7 30.89 5.73 -43.44
CA GLU A 7 30.12 6.02 -42.24
C GLU A 7 30.45 4.96 -41.19
N PRO A 8 30.81 5.36 -39.96
CA PRO A 8 31.10 4.40 -38.91
C PRO A 8 29.88 3.49 -38.73
N PRO A 9 30.07 2.17 -38.55
CA PRO A 9 28.97 1.25 -38.39
C PRO A 9 28.05 1.73 -37.26
N PRO A 10 26.72 1.57 -37.40
CA PRO A 10 25.78 2.09 -36.43
C PRO A 10 26.15 1.60 -35.05
N ARG A 11 26.33 2.54 -34.11
CA ARG A 11 26.64 2.21 -32.72
C ARG A 11 25.44 1.50 -32.11
N ARG A 12 25.49 0.18 -32.08
CA ARG A 12 24.47 -0.66 -31.48
C ARG A 12 24.83 -0.96 -30.03
N LEU A 13 23.79 -1.08 -29.19
CA LEU A 13 23.93 -1.32 -27.75
C LEU A 13 24.58 -2.69 -27.46
N ASP A 14 24.38 -3.68 -28.34
CA ASP A 14 24.98 -5.01 -28.27
C ASP A 14 26.51 -5.02 -28.49
N ASN A 15 27.08 -3.95 -29.06
CA ASN A 15 28.52 -3.80 -29.26
C ASN A 15 29.25 -3.20 -28.03
N LEU A 16 28.52 -2.80 -26.98
CA LEU A 16 29.14 -2.29 -25.75
C LEU A 16 29.68 -3.43 -24.88
N ALA A 17 30.63 -3.13 -24.00
CA ALA A 17 31.04 -4.05 -22.94
C ALA A 17 29.82 -4.43 -22.07
N ILE A 18 29.75 -5.68 -21.62
CA ILE A 18 28.57 -6.23 -20.95
C ILE A 18 28.21 -5.45 -19.68
N GLU A 19 29.21 -4.94 -18.97
CA GLU A 19 29.07 -4.14 -17.77
C GLU A 19 28.32 -2.83 -18.05
N LEU A 20 28.64 -2.17 -19.18
CA LEU A 20 27.95 -0.95 -19.60
C LEU A 20 26.52 -1.24 -20.05
N GLN A 21 26.29 -2.38 -20.70
CA GLN A 21 24.93 -2.79 -21.05
C GLN A 21 24.08 -3.03 -19.81
N LEU A 22 24.62 -3.77 -18.83
CA LEU A 22 23.94 -4.02 -17.55
C LEU A 22 23.66 -2.73 -16.78
N GLN A 23 24.60 -1.78 -16.77
CA GLN A 23 24.39 -0.47 -16.15
C GLN A 23 23.28 0.33 -16.84
N ILE A 24 23.20 0.29 -18.17
CA ILE A 24 22.12 0.97 -18.90
C ILE A 24 20.77 0.29 -18.58
N LEU A 25 20.72 -1.04 -18.64
CA LEU A 25 19.52 -1.81 -18.36
C LEU A 25 19.05 -1.67 -16.90
N SER A 26 19.95 -1.56 -15.93
CA SER A 26 19.60 -1.40 -14.51
C SER A 26 18.89 -0.08 -14.20
N ASN A 27 18.92 0.89 -15.11
CA ASN A 27 18.18 2.15 -14.99
C ASN A 27 16.76 2.06 -15.55
N LEU A 28 16.37 0.93 -16.13
CA LEU A 28 15.03 0.71 -16.66
C LEU A 28 14.15 0.01 -15.63
N PRO A 29 12.84 0.31 -15.58
CA PRO A 29 11.91 -0.44 -14.77
C PRO A 29 11.93 -1.93 -15.14
N PRO A 30 11.95 -2.88 -14.18
CA PRO A 30 11.81 -4.31 -14.41
C PRO A 30 10.76 -4.69 -15.46
N ARG A 31 9.60 -4.01 -15.46
CA ARG A 31 8.55 -4.26 -16.47
C ARG A 31 9.04 -4.02 -17.90
N GLN A 32 9.82 -2.97 -18.13
CA GLN A 32 10.40 -2.68 -19.45
C GLN A 32 11.50 -3.70 -19.83
N LEU A 33 12.29 -4.16 -18.86
CA LEU A 33 13.28 -5.21 -19.09
C LEU A 33 12.62 -6.48 -19.63
N LEU A 34 11.55 -6.94 -18.97
CA LEU A 34 10.88 -8.18 -19.30
C LEU A 34 10.02 -8.09 -20.58
N LEU A 35 9.27 -7.01 -20.74
CA LEU A 35 8.29 -6.87 -21.82
C LEU A 35 8.84 -6.23 -23.09
N THR A 36 9.96 -5.53 -23.01
CA THR A 36 10.56 -4.83 -24.15
C THR A 36 11.97 -5.34 -24.43
N CYS A 37 12.92 -5.09 -23.53
CA CYS A 37 14.35 -5.33 -23.80
C CYS A 37 14.66 -6.81 -24.10
N ARG A 38 14.05 -7.73 -23.35
CA ARG A 38 14.19 -9.18 -23.53
C ARG A 38 13.73 -9.68 -24.91
N LEU A 39 12.85 -8.93 -25.58
CA LEU A 39 12.28 -9.32 -26.88
C LEU A 39 13.07 -8.78 -28.07
N ILE A 40 13.99 -7.83 -27.86
CA ILE A 40 14.72 -7.14 -28.94
C ILE A 40 15.70 -8.08 -29.65
N SER A 41 16.48 -8.86 -28.92
CA SER A 41 17.48 -9.77 -29.48
C SER A 41 17.74 -10.99 -28.58
N ARG A 42 18.39 -12.02 -29.13
CA ARG A 42 18.84 -13.18 -28.35
C ARG A 42 19.85 -12.77 -27.28
N HIS A 43 20.79 -11.90 -27.64
CA HIS A 43 21.78 -11.35 -26.71
C HIS A 43 21.12 -10.69 -25.49
N PHE A 44 20.17 -9.78 -25.68
CA PHE A 44 19.49 -9.15 -24.53
C PHE A 44 18.69 -10.15 -23.71
N ARG A 45 18.07 -11.14 -24.34
CA ARG A 45 17.41 -12.22 -23.60
C ARG A 45 18.39 -12.97 -22.71
N ASP A 46 19.53 -13.38 -23.25
CA ASP A 46 20.53 -14.15 -22.51
C ASP A 46 21.13 -13.31 -21.37
N VAL A 47 21.40 -12.02 -21.60
CA VAL A 47 21.87 -11.09 -20.57
C VAL A 47 20.84 -10.88 -19.45
N ILE A 48 19.57 -10.75 -19.80
CA ILE A 48 18.46 -10.50 -18.86
C ILE A 48 18.11 -11.76 -18.07
N ASP A 49 18.09 -12.93 -18.71
CA ASP A 49 17.69 -14.20 -18.09
C ASP A 49 18.83 -14.85 -17.27
N LEU A 50 20.08 -14.40 -17.43
CA LEU A 50 21.21 -14.90 -16.66
C LEU A 50 21.10 -14.50 -15.19
N GLU A 51 20.99 -15.48 -14.30
CA GLU A 51 20.72 -15.25 -12.87
C GLU A 51 21.77 -14.37 -12.19
N GLU A 52 23.03 -14.45 -12.62
CA GLU A 52 24.16 -13.66 -12.14
C GLU A 52 23.94 -12.15 -12.34
N ASN A 53 23.19 -11.77 -13.37
CA ASN A 53 22.91 -10.37 -13.71
C ASN A 53 21.72 -9.79 -12.95
N HIS A 54 20.83 -10.63 -12.41
CA HIS A 54 19.61 -10.16 -11.75
C HIS A 54 19.88 -9.21 -10.58
N GLY A 55 20.95 -9.44 -9.82
CA GLY A 55 21.34 -8.56 -8.71
C GLY A 55 21.59 -7.12 -9.19
N SER A 56 22.35 -6.97 -10.27
CA SER A 56 22.65 -5.67 -10.88
C SER A 56 21.44 -5.06 -11.60
N LEU A 57 20.63 -5.89 -12.27
CA LEU A 57 19.50 -5.41 -13.09
C LEU A 57 18.31 -4.96 -12.24
N VAL A 58 17.96 -5.70 -11.18
CA VAL A 58 16.71 -5.48 -10.44
C VAL A 58 16.84 -5.46 -8.93
N GLY A 59 18.04 -5.72 -8.37
CA GLY A 59 18.25 -5.72 -6.92
C GLY A 59 17.83 -4.41 -6.25
N GLY A 60 18.19 -3.27 -6.87
CA GLY A 60 17.77 -1.94 -6.41
C GLY A 60 16.26 -1.73 -6.43
N SER A 61 15.59 -2.14 -7.52
CA SER A 61 14.12 -2.01 -7.65
C SER A 61 13.37 -2.89 -6.64
N ILE A 62 13.83 -4.12 -6.40
CA ILE A 62 13.28 -5.00 -5.37
C ILE A 62 13.43 -4.34 -3.99
N SER A 63 14.63 -3.86 -3.63
CA SER A 63 14.86 -3.20 -2.34
C SER A 63 13.93 -2.00 -2.16
N ALA A 64 13.92 -1.09 -3.13
CA ALA A 64 13.08 0.11 -3.10
C ALA A 64 11.59 -0.23 -2.94
N SER A 65 11.12 -1.28 -3.61
CA SER A 65 9.72 -1.72 -3.50
C SER A 65 9.40 -2.25 -2.11
N LEU A 66 10.28 -3.08 -1.53
CA LEU A 66 10.11 -3.59 -0.17
C LEU A 66 10.22 -2.47 0.88
N ASP A 67 11.14 -1.54 0.70
CA ASP A 67 11.32 -0.37 1.57
C ASP A 67 10.05 0.50 1.58
N ARG A 68 9.44 0.72 0.41
CA ARG A 68 8.15 1.42 0.29
C ARG A 68 7.03 0.70 1.05
N LEU A 69 6.93 -0.63 0.92
CA LEU A 69 5.91 -1.43 1.62
C LEU A 69 6.14 -1.42 3.14
N ASN A 70 7.39 -1.56 3.59
CA ASN A 70 7.78 -1.46 5.00
C ASN A 70 7.45 -0.08 5.57
N ALA A 71 7.77 0.99 4.84
CA ALA A 71 7.45 2.35 5.26
C ALA A 71 5.94 2.56 5.42
N PHE A 72 5.13 1.98 4.51
CA PHE A 72 3.68 2.02 4.63
C PHE A 72 3.19 1.28 5.89
N ILE A 73 3.66 0.06 6.15
CA ILE A 73 3.27 -0.73 7.33
C ILE A 73 3.63 0.00 8.61
N LYS A 74 4.87 0.50 8.70
CA LYS A 74 5.34 1.24 9.87
C LYS A 74 4.49 2.47 10.15
N ARG A 75 4.05 3.17 9.10
CA ARG A 75 3.22 4.38 9.22
C ARG A 75 1.75 4.08 9.51
N HIS A 76 1.17 3.10 8.85
CA HIS A 76 -0.29 2.93 8.80
C HIS A 76 -0.81 1.67 9.49
N CYS A 77 0.05 0.70 9.81
CA CYS A 77 -0.35 -0.51 10.54
C CYS A 77 0.23 -0.52 11.96
N GLU A 78 1.46 -0.03 12.13
CA GLU A 78 2.16 -0.08 13.42
C GLU A 78 2.05 1.21 14.25
N PHE A 79 1.41 2.26 13.72
CA PHE A 79 1.33 3.62 14.29
C PHE A 79 1.25 3.69 15.83
N PRO A 80 1.75 4.77 16.46
CA PRO A 80 1.67 4.97 17.91
C PRO A 80 0.22 4.83 18.41
N LEU A 81 0.04 4.15 19.55
CA LEU A 81 -1.27 3.97 20.20
C LEU A 81 -1.52 4.99 21.31
N GLU A 82 -0.46 5.62 21.81
CA GLU A 82 -0.49 6.59 22.88
C GLU A 82 0.11 7.91 22.37
N SER A 83 -0.55 9.01 22.70
CA SER A 83 0.04 10.34 22.56
C SER A 83 0.98 10.63 23.72
N GLU A 84 1.99 11.48 23.52
CA GLU A 84 2.94 11.87 24.58
C GLU A 84 2.24 12.46 25.82
N ASP A 85 1.09 13.10 25.62
CA ASP A 85 0.28 13.70 26.68
C ASP A 85 -0.83 12.75 27.21
N GLY A 86 -0.93 11.51 26.69
CA GLY A 86 -2.03 10.59 26.96
C GLY A 86 -3.37 11.03 26.34
N GLY A 87 -3.36 12.02 25.45
CA GLY A 87 -4.52 12.53 24.74
C GLY A 87 -4.96 11.65 23.57
N PRO A 88 -6.07 12.03 22.91
CA PRO A 88 -6.67 11.27 21.82
C PRO A 88 -5.94 11.42 20.47
N ASP A 89 -4.84 12.17 20.43
CA ASP A 89 -4.16 12.54 19.19
C ASP A 89 -3.68 11.33 18.38
N ALA A 90 -3.18 10.29 19.05
CA ALA A 90 -2.73 9.07 18.39
C ALA A 90 -3.87 8.38 17.61
N PHE A 91 -5.07 8.31 18.22
CA PHE A 91 -6.26 7.75 17.57
C PHE A 91 -6.70 8.61 16.38
N LEU A 92 -6.77 9.94 16.57
CA LEU A 92 -7.16 10.87 15.50
C LEU A 92 -6.19 10.84 14.33
N ASP A 93 -4.89 10.81 14.59
CA ASP A 93 -3.86 10.74 13.54
C ASP A 93 -4.03 9.47 12.70
N ALA A 94 -4.22 8.33 13.36
CA ALA A 94 -4.35 7.07 12.67
C ALA A 94 -5.68 6.94 11.91
N ILE A 95 -6.81 7.37 12.49
CA ILE A 95 -8.10 7.33 11.79
C ILE A 95 -8.12 8.31 10.63
N PHE A 96 -7.52 9.50 10.76
CA PHE A 96 -7.43 10.46 9.65
C PHE A 96 -6.53 9.95 8.53
N ASP A 97 -5.39 9.35 8.86
CA ASP A 97 -4.54 8.70 7.86
C ASP A 97 -5.27 7.52 7.20
N PHE A 98 -6.06 6.73 7.95
CA PHE A 98 -6.90 5.66 7.39
C PHE A 98 -7.91 6.19 6.38
N ILE A 99 -8.70 7.21 6.74
CA ILE A 99 -9.70 7.83 5.86
C ILE A 99 -9.03 8.34 4.58
N ARG A 100 -7.89 9.04 4.70
CA ARG A 100 -7.16 9.61 3.55
C ARG A 100 -6.59 8.54 2.63
N VAL A 101 -5.98 7.49 3.19
CA VAL A 101 -5.38 6.39 2.42
C VAL A 101 -6.45 5.61 1.67
N ARG A 102 -7.57 5.32 2.34
CA ARG A 102 -8.70 4.59 1.76
C ARG A 102 -9.58 5.45 0.86
N LYS A 103 -9.42 6.78 0.89
CA LYS A 103 -10.26 7.76 0.19
C LYS A 103 -11.75 7.49 0.46
N LEU A 104 -12.09 7.29 1.74
CA LEU A 104 -13.45 6.94 2.14
C LEU A 104 -14.43 8.04 1.70
N GLY A 105 -15.58 7.60 1.20
CA GLY A 105 -16.67 8.48 0.80
C GLY A 105 -17.54 8.89 2.00
N PRO A 106 -18.69 9.56 1.75
CA PRO A 106 -19.58 10.03 2.80
C PRO A 106 -20.32 8.92 3.57
N ARG A 107 -20.18 7.65 3.18
CA ARG A 107 -20.68 6.47 3.90
C ARG A 107 -19.49 5.55 4.15
N TRP A 108 -18.98 5.59 5.37
CA TRP A 108 -17.68 5.04 5.75
C TRP A 108 -17.75 4.33 7.11
N GLU A 109 -18.95 4.16 7.66
CA GLU A 109 -19.21 3.58 8.98
C GLU A 109 -18.70 2.14 9.07
N ASN A 110 -18.95 1.32 8.05
CA ASN A 110 -18.50 -0.07 8.03
C ASN A 110 -16.97 -0.18 7.95
N GLU A 111 -16.32 0.68 7.16
CA GLU A 111 -14.87 0.74 7.05
C GLU A 111 -14.22 1.24 8.34
N LEU A 112 -14.90 2.16 9.05
CA LEU A 112 -14.48 2.59 10.36
C LEU A 112 -14.61 1.48 11.40
N ASP A 113 -15.66 0.67 11.38
CA ASP A 113 -15.79 -0.45 12.32
C ASP A 113 -14.59 -1.40 12.23
N LEU A 114 -14.12 -1.70 11.01
CA LEU A 114 -12.92 -2.49 10.79
C LEU A 114 -11.67 -1.81 11.37
N PHE A 115 -11.52 -0.50 11.16
CA PHE A 115 -10.40 0.25 11.71
C PHE A 115 -10.45 0.35 13.24
N THR A 116 -11.62 0.63 13.81
CA THR A 116 -11.85 0.72 15.26
C THR A 116 -11.58 -0.63 15.92
N GLN A 117 -12.06 -1.73 15.32
CA GLN A 117 -11.73 -3.08 15.77
C GLN A 117 -10.21 -3.32 15.78
N PHE A 118 -9.53 -2.94 14.69
CA PHE A 118 -8.08 -3.05 14.57
C PHE A 118 -7.34 -2.25 15.63
N TRP A 119 -7.71 -0.98 15.81
CA TRP A 119 -7.12 -0.09 16.81
C TRP A 119 -7.29 -0.64 18.23
N LEU A 120 -8.51 -1.03 18.60
CA LEU A 120 -8.82 -1.52 19.94
C LEU A 120 -8.10 -2.84 20.24
N HIS A 121 -8.04 -3.76 19.28
CA HIS A 121 -7.28 -4.99 19.45
C HIS A 121 -5.79 -4.72 19.67
N ARG A 122 -5.20 -3.75 18.97
CA ARG A 122 -3.81 -3.37 19.21
C ARG A 122 -3.59 -2.73 20.59
N LEU A 123 -4.60 -2.01 21.10
CA LEU A 123 -4.53 -1.34 22.40
C LEU A 123 -4.56 -2.29 23.59
N ASP A 124 -5.41 -3.33 23.57
CA ASP A 124 -5.60 -4.21 24.72
C ASP A 124 -5.34 -5.72 24.46
N GLY A 125 -5.04 -6.10 23.21
CA GLY A 125 -4.80 -7.47 22.79
C GLY A 125 -6.04 -8.37 22.86
N GLN A 126 -7.23 -7.81 23.10
CA GLN A 126 -8.46 -8.55 23.27
C GLN A 126 -9.41 -8.33 22.10
N GLN A 127 -10.09 -9.41 21.69
CA GLN A 127 -11.17 -9.28 20.73
C GLN A 127 -12.41 -8.74 21.45
N ARG A 128 -12.76 -7.48 21.18
CA ARG A 128 -13.95 -6.86 21.75
C ARG A 128 -15.22 -7.33 21.05
N ARG A 129 -16.33 -7.27 21.77
CA ARG A 129 -17.66 -7.58 21.23
C ARG A 129 -18.07 -6.49 20.24
N GLN A 130 -18.78 -6.89 19.17
CA GLN A 130 -19.17 -5.98 18.07
C GLN A 130 -19.90 -4.72 18.57
N TYR A 131 -20.85 -4.84 19.49
CA TYR A 131 -21.57 -3.67 20.02
C TYR A 131 -20.67 -2.61 20.68
N ILE A 132 -19.49 -3.01 21.18
CA ILE A 132 -18.51 -2.07 21.73
C ILE A 132 -17.85 -1.32 20.57
N ILE A 133 -17.47 -2.02 19.51
CA ILE A 133 -16.88 -1.40 18.31
C ILE A 133 -17.89 -0.42 17.71
N ASP A 134 -19.14 -0.86 17.51
CA ASP A 134 -20.22 -0.03 16.95
C ASP A 134 -20.43 1.23 17.78
N ALA A 135 -20.40 1.13 19.13
CA ALA A 135 -20.58 2.28 20.00
C ALA A 135 -19.48 3.34 19.79
N TYR A 136 -18.22 2.92 19.65
CA TYR A 136 -17.08 3.82 19.46
C TYR A 136 -17.11 4.47 18.07
N THR A 137 -17.38 3.67 17.05
CA THR A 137 -17.53 4.16 15.68
C THR A 137 -18.68 5.16 15.61
N ASN A 138 -19.84 4.84 16.17
CA ASN A 138 -21.01 5.72 16.17
C ASN A 138 -20.74 7.04 16.90
N GLU A 139 -20.02 7.00 18.02
CA GLU A 139 -19.64 8.23 18.75
C GLU A 139 -18.71 9.11 17.90
N PHE A 140 -17.73 8.52 17.20
CA PHE A 140 -16.86 9.26 16.29
C PHE A 140 -17.61 9.80 15.06
N VAL A 141 -18.51 9.00 14.46
CA VAL A 141 -19.37 9.43 13.35
C VAL A 141 -20.26 10.58 13.79
N THR A 142 -20.85 10.48 14.97
CA THR A 142 -21.64 11.56 15.58
C THR A 142 -20.80 12.81 15.75
N MET A 143 -19.54 12.68 16.18
CA MET A 143 -18.59 13.80 16.26
C MET A 143 -18.35 14.45 14.88
N CYS A 144 -18.20 13.65 13.82
CA CYS A 144 -18.06 14.14 12.44
C CYS A 144 -19.32 14.87 11.96
N GLU A 145 -20.51 14.32 12.19
CA GLU A 145 -21.79 14.92 11.81
C GLU A 145 -22.01 16.26 12.52
N HIS A 146 -21.77 16.29 13.84
CA HIS A 146 -21.90 17.51 14.62
C HIS A 146 -20.83 18.53 14.23
N SER A 147 -19.64 18.13 13.80
CA SER A 147 -18.58 19.09 13.44
C SER A 147 -18.95 20.06 12.32
N VAL A 148 -19.95 19.70 11.50
CA VAL A 148 -20.57 20.54 10.47
C VAL A 148 -21.58 21.53 11.07
N ASP A 149 -22.25 21.15 12.15
CA ASP A 149 -23.24 21.95 12.87
C ASP A 149 -22.57 22.76 14.01
N GLU A 150 -23.09 23.95 14.34
CA GLU A 150 -22.55 24.74 15.46
C GLU A 150 -23.15 24.33 16.81
N SER A 151 -23.85 23.19 16.86
CA SER A 151 -24.47 22.67 18.06
C SER A 151 -23.43 22.30 19.13
N ALA A 152 -23.73 22.66 20.38
CA ALA A 152 -22.89 22.32 21.52
C ALA A 152 -22.95 20.81 21.76
N LEU A 153 -21.78 20.18 21.83
CA LEU A 153 -21.68 18.75 22.14
C LEU A 153 -22.10 18.51 23.60
N GLU A 154 -22.98 17.55 23.83
CA GLU A 154 -23.22 17.08 25.20
C GLU A 154 -22.00 16.26 25.66
N PRO A 155 -21.38 16.57 26.82
CA PRO A 155 -20.25 15.84 27.37
C PRO A 155 -20.72 14.47 27.87
N SER A 156 -20.84 13.52 26.95
CA SER A 156 -21.22 12.14 27.23
C SER A 156 -20.60 11.22 26.19
N GLY A 157 -20.46 9.94 26.55
CA GLY A 157 -19.89 8.93 25.66
C GLY A 157 -18.53 8.42 26.14
N TRP A 158 -18.03 7.41 25.43
CA TRP A 158 -16.81 6.72 25.79
C TRP A 158 -15.57 7.61 25.61
N PHE A 159 -15.50 8.42 24.55
CA PHE A 159 -14.37 9.33 24.37
C PHE A 159 -14.31 10.32 25.52
N TYR A 160 -15.46 10.80 26.00
CA TYR A 160 -15.52 11.70 27.16
C TYR A 160 -15.08 11.01 28.45
N ASP A 161 -15.59 9.80 28.72
CA ASP A 161 -15.17 9.01 29.88
C ASP A 161 -13.67 8.67 29.85
N LYS A 162 -13.08 8.53 28.66
CA LYS A 162 -11.67 8.13 28.48
C LYS A 162 -10.69 9.30 28.46
N PHE A 163 -11.05 10.40 27.80
CA PHE A 163 -10.16 11.52 27.52
C PHE A 163 -10.58 12.82 28.23
N GLU A 164 -11.69 12.81 28.96
CA GLU A 164 -12.20 13.93 29.74
C GLU A 164 -12.31 15.21 28.88
N GLU A 165 -11.79 16.33 29.37
CA GLU A 165 -11.79 17.63 28.69
C GLU A 165 -11.04 17.61 27.34
N LYS A 166 -10.17 16.61 27.10
CA LYS A 166 -9.41 16.51 25.84
C LYS A 166 -10.28 16.10 24.65
N VAL A 167 -11.53 15.66 24.87
CA VAL A 167 -12.49 15.44 23.78
C VAL A 167 -12.75 16.73 22.97
N CYS A 168 -12.65 17.90 23.60
CA CYS A 168 -12.76 19.17 22.88
C CYS A 168 -11.69 19.32 21.78
N ILE A 169 -10.48 18.77 22.01
CA ILE A 169 -9.41 18.74 21.00
C ILE A 169 -9.81 17.81 19.85
N MET A 170 -10.39 16.64 20.15
CA MET A 170 -10.90 15.74 19.12
C MET A 170 -11.90 16.43 18.22
N TYR A 171 -12.89 17.11 18.82
CA TYR A 171 -13.93 17.80 18.07
C TYR A 171 -13.35 18.87 17.13
N LEU A 172 -12.44 19.71 17.65
CA LEU A 172 -11.79 20.75 16.87
C LEU A 172 -11.03 20.16 15.68
N ARG A 173 -10.27 19.08 15.89
CA ARG A 173 -9.49 18.42 14.83
C ARG A 173 -10.38 17.72 13.82
N THR A 174 -11.44 17.06 14.26
CA THR A 174 -12.46 16.44 13.40
C THR A 174 -13.15 17.49 12.54
N LYS A 175 -13.51 18.64 13.11
CA LYS A 175 -14.06 19.79 12.37
C LYS A 175 -13.11 20.27 11.27
N ILE A 176 -11.82 20.43 11.58
CA ILE A 176 -10.81 20.81 10.58
C ILE A 176 -10.73 19.78 9.45
N LEU A 177 -10.77 18.48 9.78
CA LEU A 177 -10.79 17.43 8.77
C LEU A 177 -12.04 17.55 7.89
N MET A 178 -13.24 17.63 8.47
CA MET A 178 -14.50 17.67 7.72
C MET A 178 -14.59 18.91 6.82
N GLN A 179 -14.15 20.07 7.30
CA GLN A 179 -14.05 21.29 6.49
C GLN A 179 -13.09 21.15 5.30
N SER A 180 -12.08 20.28 5.38
CA SER A 180 -11.18 20.00 4.26
C SER A 180 -11.85 19.19 3.14
N TYR A 181 -12.91 18.44 3.45
CA TYR A 181 -13.74 17.72 2.48
C TYR A 181 -14.80 18.61 1.81
N GLU A 182 -15.33 19.60 2.52
CA GLU A 182 -16.38 20.50 1.99
C GLU A 182 -15.85 21.55 1.03
N ARG A 183 -14.56 21.89 1.10
CA ARG A 183 -13.96 22.79 0.10
C ARG A 183 -14.11 22.14 -1.27
N PRO A 184 -14.72 22.82 -2.26
CA PRO A 184 -14.87 22.25 -3.59
C PRO A 184 -13.48 21.82 -4.07
N LEU A 185 -13.33 20.51 -4.25
CA LEU A 185 -12.16 19.90 -4.91
C LEU A 185 -11.91 20.76 -6.14
N VAL A 186 -10.80 21.50 -6.14
CA VAL A 186 -10.39 22.36 -7.24
C VAL A 186 -10.65 21.59 -8.54
N GLU A 187 -11.55 22.11 -9.37
CA GLU A 187 -11.79 21.55 -10.69
C GLU A 187 -10.44 21.46 -11.40
N HIS A 188 -10.10 20.26 -11.87
CA HIS A 188 -8.85 19.91 -12.59
C HIS A 188 -7.65 19.47 -11.73
N ALA A 189 -7.84 18.50 -10.83
CA ALA A 189 -6.92 17.37 -10.89
C ALA A 189 -7.30 16.56 -12.14
N PRO A 190 -6.38 16.23 -13.07
CA PRO A 190 -6.73 15.40 -14.20
C PRO A 190 -7.40 14.15 -13.66
N ARG A 191 -8.65 13.93 -14.07
CA ARG A 191 -9.30 12.62 -14.01
C ARG A 191 -8.47 11.68 -14.89
N CYS A 192 -7.30 11.28 -14.43
CA CYS A 192 -6.89 9.93 -14.67
C CYS A 192 -7.87 9.06 -13.88
N GLU A 193 -9.07 8.86 -14.44
CA GLU A 193 -9.91 7.68 -14.22
C GLU A 193 -9.17 6.44 -14.80
N ILE A 194 -7.89 6.32 -14.48
CA ILE A 194 -7.16 5.07 -14.41
C ILE A 194 -7.33 4.65 -12.94
N MET A 195 -8.57 4.43 -12.49
CA MET A 195 -8.78 3.57 -11.34
C MET A 195 -8.46 2.17 -11.83
N GLU A 196 -7.16 1.88 -11.95
CA GLU A 196 -6.67 0.53 -12.14
C GLU A 196 -7.39 -0.32 -11.10
N ARG A 197 -8.22 -1.23 -11.62
CA ARG A 197 -9.10 -2.04 -10.82
C ARG A 197 -8.21 -2.80 -9.86
N ARG A 198 -8.27 -2.40 -8.59
CA ARG A 198 -7.41 -2.96 -7.56
C ARG A 198 -7.87 -4.38 -7.32
N CYS A 199 -7.06 -5.35 -7.71
CA CYS A 199 -7.39 -6.74 -7.47
C CYS A 199 -6.75 -7.13 -6.14
N PRO A 200 -7.55 -7.35 -5.09
CA PRO A 200 -6.99 -7.74 -3.81
C PRO A 200 -6.36 -9.12 -3.96
N ILE A 201 -5.13 -9.27 -3.45
CA ILE A 201 -4.41 -10.54 -3.48
C ILE A 201 -5.04 -11.51 -2.47
N LEU A 202 -5.57 -10.95 -1.37
CA LEU A 202 -6.32 -11.66 -0.34
C LEU A 202 -7.81 -11.36 -0.46
N GLY A 203 -8.67 -12.33 -0.16
CA GLY A 203 -10.11 -12.04 -0.07
C GLY A 203 -10.40 -11.08 1.08
N ALA A 204 -11.10 -9.97 0.81
CA ALA A 204 -11.41 -8.94 1.81
C ALA A 204 -12.26 -9.43 3.00
N GLU A 205 -12.96 -10.56 2.85
CA GLU A 205 -13.90 -11.11 3.84
C GLU A 205 -13.42 -12.44 4.45
N GLN A 206 -12.13 -12.75 4.34
CA GLN A 206 -11.64 -14.04 4.84
C GLN A 206 -11.51 -14.07 6.37
N PRO A 207 -11.78 -15.24 7.01
CA PRO A 207 -11.48 -15.44 8.42
C PRO A 207 -10.03 -15.10 8.74
N VAL A 208 -9.78 -14.52 9.93
CA VAL A 208 -8.44 -14.10 10.40
C VAL A 208 -7.39 -15.20 10.22
N ARG A 209 -7.73 -16.46 10.50
CA ARG A 209 -6.81 -17.59 10.33
C ARG A 209 -6.36 -17.77 8.88
N THR A 210 -7.28 -17.68 7.93
CA THR A 210 -6.95 -17.83 6.51
C THR A 210 -6.03 -16.71 6.06
N ARG A 211 -6.28 -15.49 6.53
CA ARG A 211 -5.44 -14.34 6.23
C ARG A 211 -4.00 -14.45 6.75
N VAL A 212 -3.80 -15.04 7.94
CA VAL A 212 -2.43 -15.31 8.46
C VAL A 212 -1.67 -16.25 7.52
N ASP A 213 -2.32 -17.31 7.06
CA ASP A 213 -1.69 -18.28 6.16
C ASP A 213 -1.41 -17.64 4.79
N GLU A 214 -2.33 -16.85 4.25
CA GLU A 214 -2.11 -16.13 3.00
C GLU A 214 -0.97 -15.10 3.10
N MET A 215 -0.84 -14.39 4.23
CA MET A 215 0.30 -13.48 4.47
C MET A 215 1.63 -14.23 4.56
N ARG A 216 1.63 -15.40 5.19
CA ARG A 216 2.81 -16.26 5.21
C ARG A 216 3.20 -16.70 3.80
N ASP A 217 2.22 -17.05 2.98
CA ASP A 217 2.46 -17.50 1.61
C ASP A 217 2.94 -16.36 0.69
N LEU A 218 2.38 -15.15 0.82
CA LEU A 218 2.91 -13.97 0.13
C LEU A 218 4.32 -13.61 0.57
N HIS A 219 4.62 -13.70 1.87
CA HIS A 219 5.98 -13.50 2.36
C HIS A 219 6.94 -14.54 1.77
N ARG A 220 6.57 -15.82 1.73
CA ARG A 220 7.40 -16.88 1.11
C ARG A 220 7.58 -16.66 -0.39
N CYS A 221 6.54 -16.22 -1.10
CA CYS A 221 6.55 -16.07 -2.54
C CYS A 221 7.33 -14.82 -3.00
N LEU A 222 7.06 -13.67 -2.37
CA LEU A 222 7.56 -12.36 -2.79
C LEU A 222 8.55 -11.72 -1.82
N GLY A 223 8.63 -12.20 -0.58
CA GLY A 223 9.38 -11.53 0.49
C GLY A 223 8.75 -10.22 0.94
N VAL A 224 7.44 -10.00 0.69
CA VAL A 224 6.74 -8.81 1.20
C VAL A 224 6.66 -8.86 2.72
N PRO A 225 6.71 -7.72 3.42
CA PRO A 225 6.54 -7.68 4.87
C PRO A 225 5.14 -8.13 5.30
N GLY A 226 5.05 -8.76 6.47
CA GLY A 226 3.76 -9.11 7.08
C GLY A 226 3.22 -7.96 7.91
N PHE A 227 1.90 -7.91 8.08
CA PHE A 227 1.24 -7.06 9.06
C PHE A 227 0.06 -7.81 9.68
N ASP A 228 -0.54 -7.24 10.73
CA ASP A 228 -1.57 -7.92 11.52
C ASP A 228 -2.74 -8.43 10.66
N ALA A 229 -3.19 -9.66 10.90
CA ALA A 229 -4.27 -10.29 10.14
C ALA A 229 -5.64 -9.66 10.40
N ILE A 230 -5.77 -8.84 11.43
CA ILE A 230 -6.98 -8.04 11.68
C ILE A 230 -6.88 -6.61 11.13
N SER A 231 -5.74 -6.23 10.54
CA SER A 231 -5.55 -4.90 9.93
C SER A 231 -6.63 -4.63 8.88
N PRO A 232 -7.19 -3.42 8.77
CA PRO A 232 -8.17 -3.12 7.74
C PRO A 232 -7.54 -3.02 6.33
N TYR A 233 -6.21 -3.06 6.24
CA TYR A 233 -5.45 -2.98 5.00
C TYR A 233 -5.27 -4.34 4.35
N THR A 234 -5.10 -4.41 3.04
CA THR A 234 -4.78 -5.66 2.33
C THR A 234 -3.77 -5.44 1.22
N TYR A 235 -3.03 -6.48 0.87
CA TYR A 235 -2.21 -6.45 -0.34
C TYR A 235 -3.08 -6.54 -1.58
N CYS A 236 -2.80 -5.66 -2.53
CA CYS A 236 -3.49 -5.54 -3.80
C CYS A 236 -2.48 -5.45 -4.94
N VAL A 237 -2.94 -5.75 -6.15
CA VAL A 237 -2.19 -5.53 -7.38
C VAL A 237 -2.98 -4.68 -8.37
N SER A 238 -2.27 -3.96 -9.23
CA SER A 238 -2.82 -3.06 -10.26
C SER A 238 -3.34 -3.79 -11.50
N ALA A 239 -2.88 -5.03 -11.71
CA ALA A 239 -3.24 -5.85 -12.85
C ALA A 239 -3.60 -7.29 -12.43
N ILE A 240 -4.25 -8.04 -13.33
CA ILE A 240 -4.66 -9.43 -13.09
C ILE A 240 -3.49 -10.41 -13.27
N TRP A 241 -2.53 -10.11 -14.15
CA TRP A 241 -1.43 -11.01 -14.45
C TRP A 241 -0.50 -11.34 -13.26
N PRO A 242 -0.19 -10.43 -12.32
CA PRO A 242 0.57 -10.76 -11.13
C PRO A 242 -0.20 -11.74 -10.23
N LEU A 243 -1.54 -11.65 -10.16
CA LEU A 243 -2.34 -12.65 -9.43
C LEU A 243 -2.14 -14.05 -10.00
N ALA A 244 -2.12 -14.20 -11.32
CA ALA A 244 -1.85 -15.49 -11.95
C ALA A 244 -0.46 -16.06 -11.60
N LYS A 245 0.50 -15.20 -11.23
CA LYS A 245 1.82 -15.61 -10.73
C LYS A 245 1.83 -15.93 -9.23
N LEU A 246 1.01 -15.23 -8.46
CA LEU A 246 0.89 -15.40 -7.00
C LEU A 246 -0.08 -16.51 -6.58
N MET A 247 -0.95 -16.95 -7.48
CA MET A 247 -1.91 -18.03 -7.26
C MET A 247 -1.53 -19.30 -8.05
N PRO A 248 -0.34 -19.89 -7.89
CA PRO A 248 -0.06 -21.17 -8.52
C PRO A 248 -0.97 -22.26 -7.90
N ASP A 249 -1.15 -23.35 -8.64
CA ASP A 249 -1.78 -24.58 -8.13
C ASP A 249 -1.23 -24.87 -6.73
N LYS A 250 -2.11 -25.00 -5.72
CA LYS A 250 -1.79 -25.04 -4.26
C LYS A 250 -0.70 -26.03 -3.82
N ARG A 251 -0.16 -26.82 -4.75
CA ARG A 251 0.81 -27.89 -4.54
C ARG A 251 2.25 -27.40 -4.50
N GLU A 252 2.62 -26.28 -5.15
CA GLU A 252 4.00 -25.74 -5.10
C GLU A 252 4.05 -24.21 -5.18
N LEU A 253 3.96 -23.54 -4.03
CA LEU A 253 4.20 -22.11 -3.91
C LEU A 253 5.72 -21.84 -4.05
N ARG A 254 6.16 -21.56 -5.28
CA ARG A 254 7.56 -21.24 -5.58
C ARG A 254 7.86 -19.77 -5.27
N ALA A 255 8.99 -19.50 -4.64
CA ALA A 255 9.50 -18.14 -4.47
C ALA A 255 9.83 -17.54 -5.84
N LEU A 256 9.23 -16.39 -6.16
CA LEU A 256 9.60 -15.63 -7.34
C LEU A 256 11.02 -15.08 -7.15
N LYS A 257 11.80 -15.06 -8.23
CA LYS A 257 13.19 -14.60 -8.19
C LYS A 257 13.47 -13.62 -9.33
N GLY A 258 14.56 -12.88 -9.18
CA GLY A 258 15.11 -11.99 -10.21
C GLY A 258 14.06 -11.04 -10.77
N ILE A 259 14.02 -10.97 -12.10
CA ILE A 259 13.19 -10.00 -12.81
C ILE A 259 11.70 -10.26 -12.61
N GLU A 260 11.25 -11.52 -12.63
CA GLU A 260 9.84 -11.85 -12.40
C GLU A 260 9.34 -11.32 -11.06
N ARG A 261 10.12 -11.52 -9.98
CA ARG A 261 9.81 -10.97 -8.65
C ARG A 261 9.74 -9.44 -8.68
N ALA A 262 10.71 -8.80 -9.33
CA ALA A 262 10.78 -7.35 -9.39
C ALA A 262 9.55 -6.76 -10.11
N VAL A 263 9.15 -7.33 -11.25
CA VAL A 263 7.96 -6.89 -11.99
C VAL A 263 6.70 -7.07 -11.15
N VAL A 264 6.55 -8.19 -10.43
CA VAL A 264 5.39 -8.38 -9.55
C VAL A 264 5.39 -7.37 -8.40
N LEU A 265 6.53 -7.12 -7.76
CA LEU A 265 6.63 -6.16 -6.64
C LEU A 265 6.32 -4.71 -7.05
N GLU A 266 6.63 -4.32 -8.29
CA GLU A 266 6.26 -3.00 -8.83
C GLU A 266 4.73 -2.79 -8.86
N GLU A 267 3.98 -3.87 -9.08
CA GLU A 267 2.51 -3.86 -9.18
C GLU A 267 1.83 -4.04 -7.80
N VAL A 268 2.58 -4.39 -6.75
CA VAL A 268 2.03 -4.61 -5.40
C VAL A 268 1.93 -3.29 -4.63
N TYR A 269 0.81 -3.11 -3.94
CA TYR A 269 0.61 -2.05 -2.96
C TYR A 269 -0.30 -2.52 -1.83
N ILE A 270 -0.37 -1.72 -0.77
CA ILE A 270 -1.27 -1.94 0.36
C ILE A 270 -2.44 -0.97 0.21
N TYR A 271 -3.67 -1.47 0.35
CA TYR A 271 -4.89 -0.69 0.28
C TYR A 271 -5.74 -0.87 1.52
#